data_AF-A0A371N279-F1
#
_entry.id   AF-A0A371N279-F1
#
_cell.length_a   1.000
_cell.length_b   1.000
_cell.length_c   1.000
_cell.angle_alpha   90.00
_cell.angle_beta   90.00
_cell.angle_gamma   90.00
#
_symmetry.space_group_name_H-M   'P 1'
#
loop_
_entity.id
_entity.type
_entity.pdbx_description
1 polymer ?
#
loop_
_entity_poly.entity_id
_entity_poly.type
_entity_poly.pdbx_seq_one_letter_code
_entity_poly.pdbx_strand_id
1 'polypeptide(L)'
;MLRSALALQTRGFGELALADAPDALVFLFGLVTQLGDQWFFFVAFTSLYWLCRPRITARPRRTAAAFVGLALGSLALVTALKVGFALPRPPTAAVADAPAWPSPLSDLLVSFTTDDGFGFPSGHALGTTVVYGAAVSLLDVWDRRRRLVAAAAVVGTVSLSRIFLGVHYGVDIVVGVLLGLVFLKAVFSVAAADDPDAAGHLDPARLFAIAAGLSVLALAVVFATGVPGHTENAAAALGGSLGGLVGWTRLADHESLPTLSPPVALVAFLGAGGLWVGVDVVDAPVPVTVLATGAVVAFILVAPKLQGRIGLGDGATQRAD
;
A
#
# COMPACT_ATOMS: atom_id res chain seq x y z
N MET A 1 32.24 -23.58 0.11
CA MET A 1 31.03 -22.99 0.71
C MET A 1 31.09 -21.45 0.75
N LEU A 2 32.19 -20.81 1.20
CA LEU A 2 32.32 -19.34 1.23
C LEU A 2 32.21 -18.66 -0.16
N ARG A 3 32.83 -19.23 -1.21
CA ARG A 3 32.74 -18.70 -2.59
C ARG A 3 31.33 -18.80 -3.20
N SER A 4 30.52 -19.75 -2.75
CA SER A 4 29.13 -19.93 -3.19
C SER A 4 28.20 -18.89 -2.56
N ALA A 5 28.49 -18.44 -1.34
CA ALA A 5 27.76 -17.38 -0.65
C ALA A 5 28.04 -15.99 -1.25
N LEU A 6 29.29 -15.72 -1.66
CA LEU A 6 29.66 -14.50 -2.40
C LEU A 6 29.06 -14.46 -3.82
N ALA A 7 28.98 -15.60 -4.53
CA ALA A 7 28.31 -15.68 -5.83
C ALA A 7 26.80 -15.43 -5.75
N LEU A 8 26.17 -15.67 -4.59
CA LEU A 8 24.76 -15.34 -4.32
C LEU A 8 24.54 -13.90 -3.84
N GLN A 9 25.59 -13.13 -3.53
CA GLN A 9 25.48 -11.70 -3.26
C GLN A 9 25.33 -10.90 -4.57
N THR A 10 25.91 -11.37 -5.67
CA THR A 10 25.87 -10.70 -6.97
C THR A 10 24.65 -11.09 -7.80
N ARG A 11 23.45 -10.74 -7.32
CA ARG A 11 22.17 -11.09 -7.99
C ARG A 11 21.75 -10.13 -9.10
N GLY A 12 22.56 -9.12 -9.42
CA GLY A 12 22.36 -8.27 -10.59
C GLY A 12 22.94 -6.87 -10.47
N PHE A 13 22.61 -6.04 -11.47
CA PHE A 13 22.92 -4.61 -11.49
C PHE A 13 22.27 -3.89 -10.30
N GLY A 14 23.01 -2.98 -9.65
CA GLY A 14 22.54 -2.19 -8.50
C GLY A 14 23.61 -2.00 -7.41
N GLU A 15 24.62 -2.87 -7.33
CA GLU A 15 25.65 -2.84 -6.27
C GLU A 15 26.57 -1.62 -6.30
N LEU A 16 26.69 -0.96 -7.45
CA LEU A 16 27.57 0.18 -7.70
C LEU A 16 26.81 1.45 -8.07
N ALA A 17 25.48 1.44 -7.96
CA ALA A 17 24.67 2.60 -8.26
C ALA A 17 24.77 3.61 -7.11
N LEU A 18 25.88 4.33 -7.09
CA LEU A 18 26.03 5.68 -6.55
C LEU A 18 26.25 5.81 -5.03
N ALA A 19 27.26 5.12 -4.50
CA ALA A 19 27.85 5.44 -3.20
C ALA A 19 28.28 6.93 -3.07
N ASP A 20 28.43 7.63 -4.19
CA ASP A 20 28.86 9.05 -4.26
C ASP A 20 27.74 10.03 -4.68
N ALA A 21 26.45 9.62 -4.68
CA ALA A 21 25.36 10.55 -4.99
C ALA A 21 25.21 11.63 -3.89
N PRO A 22 24.92 12.90 -4.25
CA PRO A 22 24.64 13.93 -3.25
C PRO A 22 23.39 13.59 -2.43
N ASP A 23 23.40 13.88 -1.13
CA ASP A 23 22.28 13.62 -0.20
C ASP A 23 20.95 14.20 -0.69
N ALA A 24 20.99 15.38 -1.34
CA ALA A 24 19.82 16.01 -1.95
C ALA A 24 19.18 15.13 -3.03
N LEU A 25 20.00 14.47 -3.85
CA LEU A 25 19.49 13.56 -4.88
C LEU A 25 18.93 12.29 -4.26
N VAL A 26 19.61 11.73 -3.26
CA VAL A 26 19.11 10.57 -2.49
C VAL A 26 17.77 10.91 -1.83
N PHE A 27 17.63 12.09 -1.23
CA PHE A 27 16.39 12.58 -0.65
C PHE A 27 15.27 12.67 -1.67
N LEU A 28 15.53 13.19 -2.87
CA LEU A 28 14.53 13.27 -3.95
C LEU A 28 14.05 11.89 -4.38
N PHE A 29 14.95 10.91 -4.52
CA PHE A 29 14.57 9.52 -4.79
C PHE A 29 13.83 8.88 -3.59
N GLY A 30 14.18 9.27 -2.38
CA GLY A 30 13.48 8.97 -1.13
C GLY A 30 12.03 9.46 -1.13
N LEU A 31 11.79 10.68 -1.64
CA LEU A 31 10.43 11.23 -1.81
C LEU A 31 9.66 10.50 -2.92
N VAL A 32 10.32 10.23 -4.04
CA VAL A 32 9.71 9.51 -5.16
C VAL A 32 9.25 8.11 -4.75
N THR A 33 10.05 7.39 -3.96
CA THR A 33 9.70 6.03 -3.54
C THR A 33 8.45 6.00 -2.67
N GLN A 34 8.10 7.09 -1.98
CA GLN A 34 6.90 7.16 -1.15
C GLN A 34 5.61 6.92 -1.94
N LEU A 35 5.60 7.15 -3.25
CA LEU A 35 4.47 6.82 -4.13
C LEU A 35 4.13 5.31 -4.14
N GLY A 36 5.04 4.46 -3.68
CA GLY A 36 4.85 3.03 -3.50
C GLY A 36 4.73 2.56 -2.06
N ASP A 37 4.67 3.48 -1.09
CA ASP A 37 4.62 3.16 0.33
C ASP A 37 3.17 3.00 0.85
N GLN A 38 3.01 2.22 1.91
CA GLN A 38 1.72 1.92 2.52
C GLN A 38 1.04 3.17 3.10
N TRP A 39 1.79 4.08 3.72
CA TRP A 39 1.18 5.30 4.29
C TRP A 39 0.57 6.17 3.17
N PHE A 40 1.24 6.24 2.01
CA PHE A 40 0.77 7.00 0.87
C PHE A 40 -0.52 6.39 0.31
N PHE A 41 -0.55 5.06 0.14
CA PHE A 41 -1.75 4.32 -0.25
C PHE A 41 -2.90 4.53 0.73
N PHE A 42 -2.63 4.45 2.03
CA PHE A 42 -3.61 4.69 3.09
C PHE A 42 -4.22 6.09 2.98
N VAL A 43 -3.39 7.14 2.88
CA VAL A 43 -3.86 8.52 2.74
C VAL A 43 -4.63 8.70 1.44
N ALA A 44 -4.11 8.20 0.31
CA ALA A 44 -4.71 8.38 -1.01
C ALA A 44 -6.09 7.71 -1.10
N PHE A 45 -6.21 6.45 -0.70
CA PHE A 45 -7.46 5.70 -0.88
C PHE A 45 -8.52 6.07 0.17
N THR A 46 -8.10 6.38 1.39
CA THR A 46 -9.02 6.95 2.40
C THR A 46 -9.55 8.30 1.94
N SER A 47 -8.70 9.16 1.38
CA SER A 47 -9.12 10.46 0.81
C SER A 47 -10.09 10.27 -0.36
N LEU A 48 -9.80 9.31 -1.24
CA LEU A 48 -10.71 8.96 -2.34
C LEU A 48 -12.07 8.49 -1.84
N TYR A 49 -12.09 7.65 -0.78
CA TYR A 49 -13.32 7.13 -0.17
C TYR A 49 -14.12 8.19 0.60
N TRP A 50 -13.46 9.16 1.24
CA TRP A 50 -14.12 10.16 2.07
C TRP A 50 -14.56 11.41 1.31
N LEU A 51 -13.78 11.83 0.32
CA LEU A 51 -14.02 13.06 -0.44
C LEU A 51 -14.77 12.83 -1.76
N CYS A 52 -14.97 11.57 -2.16
CA CYS A 52 -15.77 11.09 -3.31
C CYS A 52 -15.99 12.12 -4.43
N ARG A 53 -15.04 12.22 -5.37
CA ARG A 53 -15.20 13.10 -6.53
C ARG A 53 -15.66 12.30 -7.76
N PRO A 54 -16.91 12.47 -8.24
CA PRO A 54 -17.43 11.71 -9.39
C PRO A 54 -16.70 12.01 -10.71
N ARG A 55 -15.87 13.05 -10.75
CA ARG A 55 -15.00 13.36 -11.91
C ARG A 55 -13.89 12.33 -12.14
N ILE A 56 -13.56 11.52 -11.12
CA ILE A 56 -12.42 10.59 -11.16
C ILE A 56 -12.84 9.18 -11.61
N THR A 57 -14.03 8.74 -11.20
CA THR A 57 -14.63 7.43 -11.51
C THR A 57 -16.12 7.51 -11.24
N ALA A 58 -16.92 6.73 -11.98
CA ALA A 58 -18.36 6.65 -11.80
C ALA A 58 -18.78 6.12 -10.41
N ARG A 59 -17.97 5.27 -9.78
CA ARG A 59 -18.25 4.64 -8.48
C ARG A 59 -17.08 4.85 -7.48
N PRO A 60 -16.88 6.08 -6.98
CA PRO A 60 -15.68 6.44 -6.21
C PRO A 60 -15.46 5.62 -4.95
N ARG A 61 -16.53 5.21 -4.23
CA ARG A 61 -16.37 4.46 -2.98
C ARG A 61 -16.01 3.02 -3.24
N ARG A 62 -16.67 2.37 -4.20
CA ARG A 62 -16.30 1.03 -4.65
C ARG A 62 -14.86 1.00 -5.16
N THR A 63 -14.49 1.98 -5.97
CA THR A 63 -13.12 2.10 -6.51
C THR A 63 -12.09 2.30 -5.40
N ALA A 64 -12.35 3.19 -4.44
CA ALA A 64 -11.46 3.38 -3.30
C ALA A 64 -11.35 2.12 -2.42
N ALA A 65 -12.47 1.47 -2.10
CA ALA A 65 -12.47 0.21 -1.34
C ALA A 65 -11.71 -0.90 -2.09
N ALA A 66 -11.83 -0.95 -3.42
CA ALA A 66 -11.06 -1.87 -4.25
C ALA A 66 -9.56 -1.59 -4.17
N PHE A 67 -9.13 -0.32 -4.20
CA PHE A 67 -7.72 0.03 -4.00
C PHE A 67 -7.20 -0.37 -2.62
N VAL A 68 -7.99 -0.18 -1.55
CA VAL A 68 -7.62 -0.65 -0.21
C VAL A 68 -7.43 -2.17 -0.20
N GLY A 69 -8.39 -2.93 -0.75
CA GLY A 69 -8.29 -4.40 -0.83
C GLY A 69 -7.09 -4.87 -1.66
N LEU A 70 -6.81 -4.22 -2.79
CA LEU A 70 -5.63 -4.49 -3.62
C LEU A 70 -4.32 -4.20 -2.90
N ALA A 71 -4.24 -3.08 -2.17
CA ALA A 71 -3.07 -2.72 -1.38
C ALA A 71 -2.79 -3.73 -0.27
N LEU A 72 -3.82 -4.11 0.50
CA LEU A 72 -3.72 -5.14 1.54
C LEU A 72 -3.33 -6.50 0.97
N GLY A 73 -3.92 -6.89 -0.16
CA GLY A 73 -3.57 -8.14 -0.86
C GLY A 73 -2.12 -8.14 -1.36
N SER A 74 -1.66 -7.01 -1.91
CA SER A 74 -0.26 -6.84 -2.34
C SER A 74 0.72 -6.89 -1.17
N LEU A 75 0.36 -6.29 -0.03
CA LEU A 75 1.14 -6.34 1.20
C LEU A 75 1.26 -7.78 1.71
N ALA A 76 0.14 -8.49 1.84
CA ALA A 76 0.12 -9.87 2.29
C ALA A 76 0.96 -10.79 1.38
N LEU A 77 0.82 -10.64 0.06
CA LEU A 77 1.59 -11.39 -0.92
C LEU A 77 3.09 -11.12 -0.79
N VAL A 78 3.51 -9.85 -0.73
CA VAL A 78 4.91 -9.48 -0.58
C VAL A 78 5.48 -10.03 0.72
N THR A 79 4.76 -9.92 1.84
CA THR A 79 5.21 -10.44 3.13
C THR A 79 5.44 -11.94 3.09
N ALA A 80 4.49 -12.71 2.53
CA ALA A 80 4.63 -14.15 2.38
C ALA A 80 5.85 -14.51 1.52
N LEU A 81 6.06 -13.81 0.41
CA LEU A 81 7.16 -14.07 -0.52
C LEU A 81 8.51 -13.68 0.08
N LYS A 82 8.61 -12.50 0.70
CA LYS A 82 9.85 -12.02 1.34
C LYS A 82 10.34 -13.02 2.38
N VAL A 83 9.44 -13.46 3.25
CA VAL A 83 9.76 -14.40 4.32
C VAL A 83 10.01 -15.81 3.77
N GLY A 84 9.21 -16.24 2.79
CA GLY A 84 9.37 -17.55 2.16
C GLY A 84 10.69 -17.71 1.39
N PHE A 85 11.16 -16.65 0.73
CA PHE A 85 12.43 -16.67 -0.01
C PHE A 85 13.64 -16.30 0.87
N ALA A 86 13.46 -15.43 1.86
CA ALA A 86 14.47 -15.04 2.83
C ALA A 86 15.80 -14.56 2.21
N LEU A 87 15.74 -13.84 1.09
CA LEU A 87 16.94 -13.42 0.35
C LEU A 87 17.43 -12.04 0.83
N PRO A 88 18.74 -11.87 1.04
CA PRO A 88 19.30 -10.64 1.57
C PRO A 88 19.23 -9.49 0.56
N ARG A 89 19.23 -8.26 1.07
CA ARG A 89 19.37 -7.01 0.29
C ARG A 89 20.80 -6.81 -0.21
N PRO A 90 21.02 -5.82 -1.11
CA PRO A 90 22.36 -5.31 -1.39
C PRO A 90 23.08 -4.86 -0.11
N PRO A 91 24.41 -5.01 -0.01
CA PRO A 91 25.19 -4.52 1.14
C PRO A 91 25.03 -3.01 1.39
N THR A 92 24.75 -2.24 0.34
CA THR A 92 24.47 -0.79 0.38
C THR A 92 23.20 -0.42 1.13
N ALA A 93 22.30 -1.38 1.39
CA ALA A 93 21.07 -1.12 2.13
C ALA A 93 21.32 -0.91 3.64
N ALA A 94 22.51 -1.27 4.13
CA ALA A 94 22.89 -1.10 5.53
C ALA A 94 23.37 0.33 5.79
N VAL A 95 22.41 1.17 6.21
CA VAL A 95 22.59 2.46 6.89
C VAL A 95 23.19 3.57 6.01
N ALA A 96 22.32 4.47 5.54
CA ALA A 96 22.75 5.81 5.16
C ALA A 96 23.06 6.60 6.45
N ASP A 97 24.29 7.12 6.59
CA ASP A 97 24.58 8.06 7.66
C ASP A 97 23.68 9.29 7.50
N ALA A 98 23.09 9.73 8.62
CA ALA A 98 22.25 10.92 8.61
C ALA A 98 23.11 12.13 8.19
N PRO A 99 22.73 12.88 7.14
CA PRO A 99 23.45 14.08 6.75
C PRO A 99 23.37 15.11 7.87
N ALA A 100 24.31 16.05 7.90
CA ALA A 100 24.35 17.16 8.86
C ALA A 100 23.25 18.22 8.61
N TRP A 101 22.07 17.79 8.19
CA TRP A 101 20.88 18.61 8.00
C TRP A 101 20.07 18.70 9.30
N PRO A 102 19.26 19.76 9.47
CA PRO A 102 18.38 19.86 10.62
C PRO A 102 17.29 18.78 10.59
N SER A 103 16.97 18.25 11.78
CA SER A 103 15.72 17.50 12.00
C SER A 103 14.50 18.36 11.63
N PRO A 104 13.46 17.81 10.98
CA PRO A 104 13.25 16.38 10.68
C PRO A 104 13.80 15.90 9.33
N LEU A 105 14.51 16.74 8.56
CA LEU A 105 14.90 16.39 7.18
C LEU A 105 15.91 15.24 7.14
N SER A 106 16.86 15.22 8.07
CA SER A 106 17.81 14.12 8.24
C SER A 106 17.10 12.82 8.64
N ASP A 107 16.16 12.89 9.60
CA ASP A 107 15.37 11.75 10.07
C ASP A 107 14.53 11.14 8.92
N LEU A 108 13.92 11.99 8.09
CA LEU A 108 13.16 11.56 6.92
C LEU A 108 14.05 10.89 5.88
N LEU A 109 15.26 11.40 5.61
CA LEU A 109 16.18 10.75 4.69
C LEU A 109 16.52 9.33 5.18
N VAL A 110 16.88 9.18 6.46
CA VAL A 110 17.22 7.88 7.04
C VAL A 110 16.02 6.93 6.92
N SER A 111 14.81 7.40 7.23
CA SER A 111 13.57 6.61 7.11
C SER A 111 13.29 6.15 5.67
N PHE A 112 13.57 6.98 4.66
CA PHE A 112 13.30 6.62 3.26
C PHE A 112 14.34 5.67 2.65
N THR A 113 15.53 5.61 3.24
CA THR A 113 16.71 4.95 2.66
C THR A 113 17.16 3.71 3.42
N THR A 114 16.75 3.58 4.67
CA THR A 114 17.10 2.45 5.53
C THR A 114 15.92 1.48 5.62
N ASP A 115 16.19 0.19 5.44
CA ASP A 115 15.17 -0.84 5.51
C ASP A 115 15.86 -2.18 5.82
N ASP A 116 15.63 -2.68 7.02
CA ASP A 116 16.21 -3.92 7.54
C ASP A 116 15.33 -5.13 7.16
N GLY A 117 15.97 -6.24 6.79
CA GLY A 117 15.28 -7.48 6.42
C GLY A 117 15.38 -7.84 4.93
N PHE A 118 14.48 -8.72 4.46
CA PHE A 118 14.63 -9.37 3.16
C PHE A 118 14.38 -8.43 1.98
N GLY A 119 15.22 -8.58 0.94
CA GLY A 119 15.19 -7.76 -0.27
C GLY A 119 14.32 -8.34 -1.38
N PHE A 120 14.19 -9.66 -1.49
CA PHE A 120 13.46 -10.27 -2.60
C PHE A 120 12.06 -10.75 -2.21
N PRO A 121 11.02 -10.50 -3.04
CA PRO A 121 10.98 -9.54 -4.15
C PRO A 121 10.78 -8.11 -3.65
N SER A 122 10.91 -7.12 -4.54
CA SER A 122 10.65 -5.73 -4.18
C SER A 122 9.16 -5.46 -3.96
N GLY A 123 8.82 -5.07 -2.72
CA GLY A 123 7.45 -4.73 -2.33
C GLY A 123 6.93 -3.46 -3.01
N HIS A 124 7.79 -2.46 -3.18
CA HIS A 124 7.45 -1.22 -3.88
C HIS A 124 7.14 -1.48 -5.37
N ALA A 125 7.95 -2.29 -6.05
CA ALA A 125 7.71 -2.64 -7.45
C ALA A 125 6.40 -3.44 -7.61
N LEU A 126 6.13 -4.40 -6.73
CA LEU A 126 4.90 -5.18 -6.74
C LEU A 126 3.68 -4.30 -6.43
N GLY A 127 3.69 -3.58 -5.30
CA GLY A 127 2.59 -2.75 -4.82
C GLY A 127 2.22 -1.64 -5.82
N THR A 128 3.21 -0.93 -6.37
CA THR A 128 2.94 0.08 -7.41
C THR A 128 2.37 -0.54 -8.68
N THR A 129 2.89 -1.69 -9.12
CA THR A 129 2.35 -2.40 -10.29
C THR A 129 0.88 -2.77 -10.09
N VAL A 130 0.52 -3.26 -8.90
CA VAL A 130 -0.86 -3.63 -8.57
C VAL A 130 -1.75 -2.39 -8.50
N VAL A 131 -1.37 -1.36 -7.75
CA VAL A 131 -2.18 -0.16 -7.53
C VAL A 131 -2.31 0.67 -8.81
N TYR A 132 -1.20 1.10 -9.40
CA TYR A 132 -1.23 1.98 -10.56
C TYR A 132 -1.67 1.21 -11.82
N GLY A 133 -1.38 -0.10 -11.89
CA GLY A 133 -1.93 -0.96 -12.94
C GLY A 133 -3.46 -1.09 -12.84
N ALA A 134 -4.01 -1.28 -11.63
CA ALA A 134 -5.46 -1.29 -11.42
C ALA A 134 -6.11 0.05 -11.80
N ALA A 135 -5.43 1.17 -11.54
CA ALA A 135 -5.91 2.50 -11.88
C ALA A 135 -6.16 2.69 -13.39
N VAL A 136 -5.49 1.94 -14.25
CA VAL A 136 -5.75 1.95 -15.71
C VAL A 136 -7.17 1.47 -16.04
N SER A 137 -7.73 0.56 -15.23
CA SER A 137 -9.07 0.00 -15.43
C SER A 137 -10.13 0.64 -14.53
N LEU A 138 -9.77 1.01 -13.30
CA LEU A 138 -10.73 1.47 -12.29
C LEU A 138 -11.01 2.98 -12.31
N LEU A 139 -10.10 3.77 -12.88
CA LEU A 139 -10.29 5.22 -13.00
C LEU A 139 -10.84 5.57 -14.38
N ASP A 140 -11.67 6.60 -14.43
CA ASP A 140 -12.28 7.12 -15.67
C ASP A 140 -11.63 8.43 -16.13
N VAL A 141 -10.60 8.89 -15.42
CA VAL A 141 -9.79 10.06 -15.80
C VAL A 141 -8.85 9.74 -16.96
N TRP A 142 -8.94 10.55 -18.01
CA TRP A 142 -8.18 10.40 -19.26
C TRP A 142 -8.51 9.13 -20.04
N ASP A 143 -8.08 9.10 -21.30
CA ASP A 143 -8.14 7.89 -22.10
C ASP A 143 -7.19 6.80 -21.57
N ARG A 144 -7.50 5.54 -21.91
CA ARG A 144 -6.77 4.36 -21.44
C ARG A 144 -5.27 4.41 -21.76
N ARG A 145 -4.87 5.01 -22.89
CA ARG A 145 -3.46 5.09 -23.29
C ARG A 145 -2.71 6.04 -22.37
N ARG A 146 -3.28 7.21 -22.05
CA ARG A 146 -2.69 8.15 -21.09
C ARG A 146 -2.58 7.54 -19.69
N ARG A 147 -3.63 6.83 -19.23
CA ARG A 147 -3.58 6.11 -17.95
C ARG A 147 -2.48 5.06 -17.92
N LEU A 148 -2.31 4.29 -18.99
CA LEU A 148 -1.25 3.29 -19.11
C LEU A 148 0.14 3.93 -19.05
N VAL A 149 0.36 5.02 -19.77
CA VAL A 149 1.63 5.76 -19.75
C VAL A 149 1.92 6.31 -18.35
N ALA A 150 0.92 6.89 -17.68
CA ALA A 150 1.06 7.40 -16.32
C ALA A 150 1.40 6.26 -15.33
N ALA A 151 0.68 5.13 -15.41
CA ALA A 151 0.96 3.96 -14.58
C ALA A 151 2.37 3.42 -14.81
N ALA A 152 2.78 3.25 -16.07
CA ALA A 152 4.13 2.79 -16.42
C ALA A 152 5.21 3.76 -15.95
N ALA A 153 4.97 5.08 -16.05
CA ALA A 153 5.89 6.10 -15.57
C ALA A 153 6.06 6.03 -14.04
N VAL A 154 4.97 5.92 -13.28
CA VAL A 154 5.06 5.81 -11.82
C VAL A 154 5.75 4.52 -11.40
N VAL A 155 5.33 3.36 -11.94
CA VAL A 155 5.94 2.06 -11.65
C VAL A 155 7.44 2.09 -11.99
N GLY A 156 7.80 2.61 -13.16
CA GLY A 156 9.20 2.73 -13.59
C GLY A 156 10.00 3.65 -12.67
N THR A 157 9.47 4.81 -12.30
CA THR A 157 10.18 5.81 -11.49
C THR A 157 10.37 5.33 -10.04
N VAL A 158 9.36 4.71 -9.44
CA VAL A 158 9.50 4.07 -8.11
C VAL A 158 10.43 2.87 -8.18
N SER A 159 10.36 2.05 -9.23
CA SER A 159 11.25 0.91 -9.39
C SER A 159 12.72 1.34 -9.52
N LEU A 160 12.98 2.38 -10.30
CA LEU A 160 14.31 2.96 -10.45
C LEU A 160 14.80 3.60 -9.15
N SER A 161 13.92 4.25 -8.37
CA SER A 161 14.31 4.81 -7.08
C SER A 161 14.80 3.73 -6.11
N ARG A 162 14.19 2.54 -6.11
CA ARG A 162 14.65 1.42 -5.27
C ARG A 162 16.04 0.92 -5.63
N ILE A 163 16.39 0.90 -6.91
CA ILE A 163 17.75 0.54 -7.35
C ILE A 163 18.72 1.66 -6.99
N PHE A 164 18.32 2.92 -7.23
CA PHE A 164 19.12 4.10 -6.93
C PHE A 164 19.46 4.22 -5.45
N LEU A 165 18.48 3.95 -4.57
CA LEU A 165 18.67 3.95 -3.12
C LEU A 165 19.48 2.74 -2.62
N GLY A 166 19.89 1.81 -3.50
CA GLY A 166 20.72 0.67 -3.13
C GLY A 166 20.01 -0.36 -2.23
N VAL A 167 18.68 -0.34 -2.16
CA VAL A 167 17.90 -1.23 -1.26
C VAL A 167 17.39 -2.50 -1.95
N HIS A 168 17.50 -2.58 -3.28
CA HIS A 168 17.09 -3.73 -4.09
C HIS A 168 18.02 -3.97 -5.27
N TYR A 169 18.21 -5.24 -5.63
CA TYR A 169 18.81 -5.61 -6.92
C TYR A 169 17.80 -5.41 -8.05
N GLY A 170 18.28 -5.18 -9.28
CA GLY A 170 17.41 -5.09 -10.46
C GLY A 170 16.50 -6.32 -10.67
N VAL A 171 16.95 -7.52 -10.27
CA VAL A 171 16.12 -8.73 -10.34
C VAL A 171 14.94 -8.70 -9.36
N ASP A 172 15.11 -8.13 -8.16
CA ASP A 172 14.04 -7.98 -7.17
C ASP A 172 12.89 -7.13 -7.74
N ILE A 173 13.26 -6.13 -8.55
CA ILE A 173 12.35 -5.22 -9.23
C ILE A 173 11.61 -5.94 -10.36
N VAL A 174 12.35 -6.60 -11.27
CA VAL A 174 11.73 -7.30 -12.41
C VAL A 174 10.75 -8.36 -11.91
N VAL A 175 11.15 -9.17 -10.92
CA VAL A 175 10.26 -10.17 -10.33
C VAL A 175 9.09 -9.51 -9.59
N GLY A 176 9.32 -8.42 -8.84
CA GLY A 176 8.26 -7.66 -8.19
C GLY A 176 7.19 -7.17 -9.17
N VAL A 177 7.59 -6.59 -10.30
CA VAL A 177 6.67 -6.15 -11.37
C VAL A 177 5.93 -7.34 -11.97
N LEU A 178 6.62 -8.43 -12.32
CA LEU A 178 5.99 -9.61 -12.91
C LEU A 178 4.96 -10.24 -11.96
N LEU A 179 5.29 -10.38 -10.68
CA LEU A 179 4.36 -10.88 -9.66
C LEU A 179 3.18 -9.94 -9.45
N GLY A 180 3.40 -8.62 -9.49
CA GLY A 180 2.34 -7.62 -9.44
C GLY A 180 1.37 -7.74 -10.62
N LEU A 181 1.88 -7.92 -11.84
CA LEU A 181 1.05 -8.14 -13.04
C LEU A 181 0.27 -9.45 -12.96
N VAL A 182 0.90 -10.53 -12.49
CA VAL A 182 0.25 -11.84 -12.31
C VAL A 182 -0.86 -11.75 -11.26
N PHE A 183 -0.58 -11.12 -10.12
CA PHE A 183 -1.57 -10.90 -9.07
C PHE A 183 -2.74 -10.06 -9.57
N LEU A 184 -2.45 -8.95 -10.26
CA LEU A 184 -3.48 -8.08 -10.82
C LEU A 184 -4.37 -8.82 -11.81
N LYS A 185 -3.79 -9.59 -12.74
CA LYS A 185 -4.53 -10.42 -13.69
C LYS A 185 -5.41 -11.45 -12.97
N ALA A 186 -4.86 -12.13 -11.97
CA ALA A 186 -5.61 -13.12 -11.19
C ALA A 186 -6.81 -12.45 -10.48
N VAL A 187 -6.59 -11.32 -9.83
CA VAL A 187 -7.63 -10.57 -9.13
C VAL A 187 -8.74 -10.10 -10.09
N PHE A 188 -8.40 -9.54 -11.26
CA PHE A 188 -9.42 -9.18 -12.25
C PHE A 188 -10.20 -10.39 -12.80
N SER A 189 -9.64 -11.60 -12.76
CA SER A 189 -10.34 -12.80 -13.19
C SER A 189 -11.31 -13.37 -12.14
N VAL A 190 -11.01 -13.23 -10.84
CA VAL A 190 -11.80 -13.87 -9.77
C VAL A 190 -12.62 -12.88 -8.94
N ALA A 191 -12.28 -11.59 -8.96
CA ALA A 191 -12.93 -10.53 -8.20
C ALA A 191 -13.63 -9.50 -9.09
N ALA A 192 -13.85 -9.81 -10.38
CA ALA A 192 -14.70 -9.00 -11.23
C ALA A 192 -16.09 -8.85 -10.60
N ALA A 193 -16.68 -7.66 -10.70
CA ALA A 193 -18.04 -7.42 -10.27
C ALA A 193 -19.02 -8.16 -11.19
N ASP A 194 -20.02 -8.83 -10.60
CA ASP A 194 -21.06 -9.53 -11.37
C ASP A 194 -22.12 -8.57 -11.95
N ASP A 195 -22.07 -7.29 -11.58
CA ASP A 195 -22.98 -6.25 -12.05
C ASP A 195 -22.68 -5.90 -13.53
N PRO A 196 -23.62 -6.14 -14.47
CA PRO A 196 -23.45 -5.81 -15.89
C PRO A 196 -23.14 -4.33 -16.14
N ASP A 197 -23.69 -3.45 -15.30
CA ASP A 197 -23.46 -2.00 -15.34
C ASP A 197 -22.14 -1.62 -14.66
N ALA A 198 -21.41 -2.59 -14.12
CA ALA A 198 -20.08 -2.46 -13.53
C ALA A 198 -19.00 -3.23 -14.30
N ALA A 199 -19.23 -3.57 -15.58
CA ALA A 199 -18.21 -4.18 -16.41
C ALA A 199 -16.86 -3.43 -16.31
N GLY A 200 -15.80 -4.14 -15.93
CA GLY A 200 -14.46 -3.56 -15.68
C GLY A 200 -14.18 -3.12 -14.23
N HIS A 201 -15.13 -3.28 -13.31
CA HIS A 201 -14.95 -2.98 -11.89
C HIS A 201 -14.66 -4.25 -11.08
N LEU A 202 -13.98 -4.08 -9.95
CA LEU A 202 -13.74 -5.14 -8.96
C LEU A 202 -14.79 -5.09 -7.86
N ASP A 203 -15.09 -6.24 -7.27
CA ASP A 203 -15.90 -6.38 -6.05
C ASP A 203 -15.02 -6.28 -4.79
N PRO A 204 -15.15 -5.21 -3.98
CA PRO A 204 -14.35 -5.04 -2.78
C PRO A 204 -14.52 -6.18 -1.76
N ALA A 205 -15.70 -6.82 -1.68
CA ALA A 205 -15.89 -7.94 -0.76
C ALA A 205 -14.97 -9.12 -1.13
N ARG A 206 -14.91 -9.47 -2.43
CA ARG A 206 -14.01 -10.51 -2.94
C ARG A 206 -12.55 -10.11 -2.74
N LEU A 207 -12.19 -8.85 -2.97
CA LEU A 207 -10.83 -8.36 -2.74
C LEU A 207 -10.39 -8.47 -1.29
N PHE A 208 -11.23 -8.03 -0.34
CA PHE A 208 -10.93 -8.18 1.09
C PHE A 208 -10.86 -9.65 1.51
N ALA A 209 -11.70 -10.52 0.97
CA ALA A 209 -11.63 -11.95 1.24
C ALA A 209 -10.32 -12.59 0.70
N ILE A 210 -9.91 -12.24 -0.52
CA ILE A 210 -8.64 -12.68 -1.11
C ILE A 210 -7.46 -12.17 -0.28
N ALA A 211 -7.47 -10.88 0.09
CA ALA A 211 -6.42 -10.28 0.91
C ALA A 211 -6.36 -10.93 2.31
N ALA A 212 -7.49 -11.24 2.93
CA ALA A 212 -7.53 -11.96 4.21
C ALA A 212 -6.94 -13.37 4.07
N GLY A 213 -7.30 -14.12 3.02
CA GLY A 213 -6.73 -15.44 2.75
C GLY A 213 -5.22 -15.41 2.55
N LEU A 214 -4.72 -14.44 1.76
CA LEU A 214 -3.28 -14.24 1.58
C LEU A 214 -2.58 -13.83 2.87
N SER A 215 -3.25 -13.05 3.73
CA SER A 215 -2.69 -12.62 5.01
C SER A 215 -2.57 -13.79 5.99
N VAL A 216 -3.55 -14.70 6.01
CA VAL A 216 -3.46 -15.96 6.77
C VAL A 216 -2.28 -16.81 6.27
N LEU A 217 -2.12 -16.93 4.95
CA LEU A 217 -0.97 -17.63 4.37
C LEU A 217 0.35 -16.95 4.76
N ALA A 218 0.42 -15.63 4.69
CA ALA A 218 1.62 -14.87 5.08
C ALA A 218 1.98 -15.10 6.55
N LEU A 219 1.00 -15.03 7.46
CA LEU A 219 1.21 -15.35 8.88
C LEU A 219 1.67 -16.80 9.05
N ALA A 220 1.06 -17.76 8.36
CA ALA A 220 1.48 -19.15 8.42
C ALA A 220 2.94 -19.33 7.98
N VAL A 221 3.37 -18.67 6.90
CA VAL A 221 4.77 -18.68 6.43
C VAL A 221 5.71 -18.05 7.47
N VAL A 222 5.33 -16.91 8.06
CA VAL A 222 6.11 -16.25 9.11
C VAL A 222 6.29 -17.15 10.33
N PHE A 223 5.20 -17.73 10.84
CA PHE A 223 5.26 -18.63 12.00
C PHE A 223 6.03 -19.92 11.69
N ALA A 224 5.90 -20.48 10.48
CA ALA A 224 6.59 -21.70 10.10
C ALA A 224 8.11 -21.50 9.93
N THR A 225 8.54 -20.32 9.49
CA THR A 225 9.96 -20.01 9.28
C THR A 225 10.65 -19.47 10.54
N GLY A 226 9.90 -18.90 11.49
CA GLY A 226 10.42 -18.38 12.75
C GLY A 226 11.29 -17.12 12.59
N VAL A 227 11.19 -16.41 11.47
CA VAL A 227 11.95 -15.17 11.24
C VAL A 227 11.28 -14.01 11.99
N PRO A 228 11.97 -13.35 12.94
CA PRO A 228 11.41 -12.22 13.68
C PRO A 228 11.23 -10.97 12.79
N GLY A 229 10.38 -10.03 13.24
CA GLY A 229 10.22 -8.71 12.60
C GLY A 229 9.37 -8.65 11.33
N HIS A 230 8.66 -9.73 10.97
CA HIS A 230 7.82 -9.76 9.75
C HIS A 230 6.34 -10.08 10.05
N THR A 231 5.99 -10.28 11.32
CA THR A 231 4.63 -10.59 11.77
C THR A 231 3.68 -9.39 11.67
N GLU A 232 4.19 -8.17 11.87
CA GLU A 232 3.39 -6.94 11.91
C GLU A 232 2.67 -6.67 10.58
N ASN A 233 3.38 -6.79 9.46
CA ASN A 233 2.84 -6.51 8.13
C ASN A 233 1.75 -7.52 7.74
N ALA A 234 1.94 -8.79 8.05
CA ALA A 234 0.93 -9.82 7.82
C ALA A 234 -0.28 -9.68 8.77
N ALA A 235 -0.05 -9.28 10.03
CA ALA A 235 -1.10 -9.00 11.00
C ALA A 235 -1.93 -7.77 10.61
N ALA A 236 -1.26 -6.69 10.19
CA ALA A 236 -1.89 -5.46 9.71
C ALA A 236 -2.72 -5.71 8.43
N ALA A 237 -2.17 -6.48 7.49
CA ALA A 237 -2.89 -6.88 6.29
C ALA A 237 -4.12 -7.73 6.62
N LEU A 238 -4.01 -8.69 7.56
CA LEU A 238 -5.14 -9.51 8.00
C LEU A 238 -6.22 -8.65 8.65
N GLY A 239 -5.83 -7.83 9.63
CA GLY A 239 -6.75 -6.95 10.35
C GLY A 239 -7.47 -6.01 9.40
N GLY A 240 -6.73 -5.27 8.58
CA GLY A 240 -7.29 -4.38 7.57
C GLY A 240 -8.22 -5.10 6.59
N SER A 241 -7.90 -6.33 6.18
CA SER A 241 -8.74 -7.12 5.27
C SER A 241 -10.06 -7.56 5.92
N LEU A 242 -10.00 -8.05 7.18
CA LEU A 242 -11.19 -8.42 7.94
C LEU A 242 -12.06 -7.20 8.25
N GLY A 243 -11.43 -6.09 8.64
CA GLY A 243 -12.09 -4.81 8.88
C GLY A 243 -12.77 -4.26 7.61
N GLY A 244 -12.08 -4.35 6.47
CA GLY A 244 -12.63 -4.00 5.17
C GLY A 244 -13.82 -4.88 4.77
N LEU A 245 -13.72 -6.20 4.95
CA LEU A 245 -14.81 -7.13 4.66
C LEU A 245 -16.05 -6.84 5.51
N VAL A 246 -15.86 -6.64 6.82
CA VAL A 246 -16.95 -6.29 7.74
C VAL A 246 -17.51 -4.91 7.40
N GLY A 247 -16.66 -3.90 7.23
CA GLY A 247 -17.08 -2.53 6.95
C GLY A 247 -17.83 -2.40 5.61
N TRP A 248 -17.41 -3.15 4.59
CA TRP A 248 -18.05 -3.19 3.29
C TRP A 248 -19.38 -3.96 3.34
N THR A 249 -19.40 -5.18 3.87
CA THR A 249 -20.63 -6.01 3.85
C THR A 249 -21.74 -5.53 4.79
N ARG A 250 -21.43 -4.70 5.79
CA ARG A 250 -22.41 -4.18 6.76
C ARG A 250 -23.15 -2.94 6.29
N LEU A 251 -22.74 -2.35 5.16
CA LEU A 251 -23.37 -1.18 4.58
C LEU A 251 -23.94 -1.54 3.22
N ALA A 252 -25.21 -1.21 3.01
CA ALA A 252 -25.78 -1.15 1.67
C ALA A 252 -25.56 0.24 1.07
N ASP A 253 -25.65 0.34 -0.25
CA ASP A 253 -25.69 1.61 -0.99
C ASP A 253 -24.55 2.57 -0.67
N HIS A 254 -23.30 2.06 -0.65
CA HIS A 254 -22.11 2.86 -0.34
C HIS A 254 -22.09 4.19 -1.10
N GLU A 255 -22.37 4.19 -2.40
CA GLU A 255 -22.32 5.39 -3.25
C GLU A 255 -23.32 6.49 -2.83
N SER A 256 -24.36 6.16 -2.06
CA SER A 256 -25.33 7.13 -1.51
C SER A 256 -24.85 7.83 -0.24
N LEU A 257 -23.76 7.36 0.38
CA LEU A 257 -23.26 7.92 1.63
C LEU A 257 -22.73 9.35 1.42
N PRO A 258 -22.91 10.26 2.41
CA PRO A 258 -22.43 11.64 2.30
C PRO A 258 -20.90 11.71 2.34
N THR A 259 -20.30 12.68 1.66
CA THR A 259 -18.86 12.96 1.81
C THR A 259 -18.55 13.49 3.22
N LEU A 260 -17.37 13.17 3.74
CA LEU A 260 -16.94 13.76 5.00
C LEU A 260 -16.55 15.22 4.78
N SER A 261 -16.90 16.09 5.73
CA SER A 261 -16.42 17.47 5.71
C SER A 261 -14.90 17.48 5.97
N PRO A 262 -14.13 18.44 5.40
CA PRO A 262 -12.68 18.47 5.59
C PRO A 262 -12.20 18.44 7.05
N PRO A 263 -12.83 19.16 8.00
CA PRO A 263 -12.45 19.09 9.41
C PRO A 263 -12.67 17.70 10.02
N VAL A 264 -13.82 17.07 9.73
CA VAL A 264 -14.13 15.72 10.22
C VAL A 264 -13.20 14.69 9.60
N ALA A 265 -12.93 14.80 8.29
CA ALA A 265 -11.96 13.96 7.60
C ALA A 265 -10.56 14.08 8.22
N LEU A 266 -10.10 15.30 8.54
CA LEU A 266 -8.80 15.51 9.19
C LEU A 266 -8.74 14.84 10.58
N VAL A 267 -9.74 15.05 11.44
CA VAL A 267 -9.80 14.42 12.77
C VAL A 267 -9.85 12.90 12.65
N ALA A 268 -10.66 12.37 11.74
CA ALA A 268 -10.78 10.95 11.47
C ALA A 268 -9.45 10.36 10.96
N PHE A 269 -8.72 11.09 10.11
CA PHE A 269 -7.39 10.71 9.65
C PHE A 269 -6.38 10.66 10.78
N LEU A 270 -6.34 11.69 11.63
CA LEU A 270 -5.43 11.75 12.77
C LEU A 270 -5.72 10.63 13.77
N GLY A 271 -6.98 10.31 14.02
CA GLY A 271 -7.36 9.18 14.88
C GLY A 271 -6.97 7.83 14.29
N ALA A 272 -7.25 7.60 13.00
CA ALA A 272 -6.93 6.35 12.32
C ALA A 272 -5.41 6.16 12.17
N GLY A 273 -4.69 7.20 11.73
CA GLY A 273 -3.24 7.20 11.61
C GLY A 273 -2.54 7.11 12.97
N GLY A 274 -3.04 7.83 13.98
CA GLY A 274 -2.51 7.76 15.35
C GLY A 274 -2.65 6.38 15.97
N LEU A 275 -3.76 5.68 15.71
CA LEU A 275 -3.93 4.29 16.15
C LEU A 275 -2.95 3.34 15.42
N TRP A 276 -2.74 3.53 14.12
CA TRP A 276 -1.76 2.76 13.36
C TRP A 276 -0.34 2.96 13.90
N VAL A 277 0.10 4.21 14.02
CA VAL A 277 1.42 4.57 14.55
C VAL A 277 1.58 4.10 15.99
N GLY A 278 0.53 4.21 16.82
CA GLY A 278 0.57 3.75 18.20
C GLY A 278 0.78 2.25 18.35
N VAL A 279 0.22 1.44 17.45
CA VAL A 279 0.41 -0.02 17.40
C VAL A 279 1.84 -0.40 17.01
N ASP A 280 2.40 0.34 16.05
CA ASP A 280 3.76 0.18 15.55
C ASP A 280 4.80 0.53 16.62
N VAL A 281 4.67 1.72 17.24
CA VAL A 281 5.60 2.23 18.26
C VAL A 281 5.69 1.35 19.51
N VAL A 282 4.62 0.61 19.85
CA VAL A 282 4.59 -0.25 21.05
C VAL A 282 4.87 -1.72 20.74
N ASP A 283 5.27 -2.06 19.52
CA ASP A 283 5.49 -3.45 19.06
C ASP A 283 4.32 -4.36 19.44
N ALA A 284 3.09 -3.93 19.14
CA ALA A 284 1.91 -4.57 19.69
C ALA A 284 1.82 -6.06 19.27
N PRO A 285 1.32 -6.95 20.16
CA PRO A 285 1.14 -8.36 19.83
C PRO A 285 0.21 -8.54 18.62
N VAL A 286 0.43 -9.60 17.84
CA VAL A 286 -0.35 -9.92 16.62
C VAL A 286 -1.87 -9.73 16.78
N PRO A 287 -2.54 -10.24 17.84
CA PRO A 287 -3.98 -10.03 18.01
C PRO A 287 -4.36 -8.54 18.15
N VAL A 288 -3.55 -7.73 18.82
CA VAL A 288 -3.78 -6.30 18.99
C VAL A 288 -3.61 -5.58 17.65
N THR A 289 -2.56 -5.90 16.89
CA THR A 289 -2.34 -5.34 15.55
C THR A 289 -3.48 -5.67 14.58
N VAL A 290 -3.96 -6.92 14.59
CA VAL A 290 -5.12 -7.36 13.79
C VAL A 290 -6.37 -6.58 14.17
N LEU A 291 -6.66 -6.44 15.48
CA LEU A 291 -7.85 -5.72 15.95
C LEU A 291 -7.79 -4.23 15.63
N ALA A 292 -6.65 -3.59 15.86
CA ALA A 292 -6.48 -2.16 15.65
C ALA A 292 -6.56 -1.79 14.16
N THR A 293 -5.82 -2.49 13.30
CA THR A 293 -5.86 -2.23 11.84
C THR A 293 -7.23 -2.61 11.24
N GLY A 294 -7.88 -3.64 11.77
CA GLY A 294 -9.26 -3.95 11.40
C GLY A 294 -10.26 -2.87 11.81
N ALA A 295 -10.12 -2.31 13.01
CA ALA A 295 -10.92 -1.18 13.45
C ALA A 295 -10.68 0.06 12.57
N VAL A 296 -9.43 0.34 12.19
CA VAL A 296 -9.08 1.45 11.28
C VAL A 296 -9.77 1.30 9.92
N VAL A 297 -9.62 0.16 9.25
CA VAL A 297 -10.20 -0.01 7.90
C VAL A 297 -11.74 -0.09 7.96
N ALA A 298 -12.31 -0.75 8.97
CA ALA A 298 -13.76 -0.74 9.16
C ALA A 298 -14.29 0.69 9.40
N PHE A 299 -13.59 1.47 10.22
CA PHE A 299 -13.94 2.87 10.49
C PHE A 299 -13.88 3.72 9.23
N ILE A 300 -12.85 3.57 8.38
CA ILE A 300 -12.77 4.26 7.09
C ILE A 300 -14.04 4.06 6.27
N LEU A 301 -14.52 2.82 6.18
CA LEU A 301 -15.70 2.50 5.38
C LEU A 301 -17.02 3.01 5.99
N VAL A 302 -17.10 3.09 7.32
CA VAL A 302 -18.34 3.43 8.06
C VAL A 302 -18.44 4.91 8.46
N ALA A 303 -17.32 5.63 8.57
CA ALA A 303 -17.27 7.04 8.99
C ALA A 303 -18.24 7.97 8.25
N PRO A 304 -18.42 7.88 6.91
CA PRO A 304 -19.43 8.66 6.18
C PRO A 304 -20.85 8.54 6.75
N LYS A 305 -21.26 7.32 7.12
CA LYS A 305 -22.58 7.06 7.71
C LYS A 305 -22.70 7.62 9.12
N LEU A 306 -21.62 7.58 9.90
CA LEU A 306 -21.58 8.14 11.25
C LEU A 306 -21.76 9.66 11.22
N GLN A 307 -21.07 10.36 10.31
CA GLN A 307 -21.24 11.82 10.15
C GLN A 307 -22.71 12.17 9.84
N GLY A 308 -23.36 11.43 8.94
CA GLY A 308 -24.77 11.65 8.59
C GLY A 308 -25.74 11.48 9.75
N ARG A 309 -25.41 10.65 10.76
CA ARG A 309 -26.24 10.49 11.97
C ARG A 309 -26.05 11.59 13.01
N ILE A 310 -24.90 12.25 13.01
CA ILE A 310 -24.54 13.26 14.03
C ILE A 310 -24.95 14.68 13.56
N GLY A 311 -25.51 14.83 12.35
CA GLY A 311 -26.02 16.13 11.85
C GLY A 311 -24.93 17.15 11.54
N LEU A 312 -23.66 16.74 11.48
CA LEU A 312 -22.51 17.63 11.22
C LEU A 312 -22.33 17.97 9.72
N GLY A 313 -23.23 17.50 8.85
CA GLY A 313 -23.15 17.65 7.40
C GLY A 313 -24.05 18.74 6.79
N ASP A 314 -25.06 19.22 7.52
CA ASP A 314 -26.16 20.01 6.92
C ASP A 314 -25.86 21.51 6.79
N GLY A 315 -24.71 21.99 7.26
CA GLY A 315 -24.40 23.43 7.29
C GLY A 315 -23.85 24.04 5.98
N ALA A 316 -23.46 23.22 4.99
CA ALA A 316 -22.71 23.71 3.82
C ALA A 316 -23.52 23.78 2.52
N THR A 317 -24.64 23.06 2.40
CA THR A 317 -25.46 22.99 1.18
C THR A 317 -26.62 23.97 1.16
N GLN A 318 -26.88 24.70 2.25
CA GLN A 318 -28.02 25.62 2.35
C GLN A 318 -27.68 27.11 2.08
N ARG A 319 -26.48 27.41 1.55
CA ARG A 319 -26.06 28.80 1.21
C ARG A 319 -25.72 29.03 -0.27
N ALA A 320 -26.08 28.08 -1.14
CA ALA A 320 -25.93 28.22 -2.57
C ALA A 320 -27.12 27.55 -3.27
N ASP A 321 -28.31 28.08 -3.02
CA ASP A 321 -29.50 28.16 -3.88
C ASP A 321 -30.57 28.98 -3.14
#